data_AF-A0A0X3YC47-F1
#
_entry.id   AF-A0A0X3YC47-F1
#
_cell.length_a   1.000
_cell.length_b   1.000
_cell.length_c   1.000
_cell.angle_alpha   90.00
_cell.angle_beta   90.00
_cell.angle_gamma   90.00
#
_symmetry.space_group_name_H-M   'P 1'
#
loop_
_entity.id
_entity.type
_entity.pdbx_description
1 polymer ?
#
loop_
_entity_poly.entity_id
_entity_poly.type
_entity_poly.pdbx_seq_one_letter_code
_entity_poly.pdbx_strand_id
1 'polypeptide(L)'
;MDMRLQHGFSLVEVLVTLLVLKVGLLGILAAQTVALRQVQDATQRTQAVALSYGLLNELRANQSLSTTVGQRVTRYTELPVIPVCTPPTPCSAEQLADAQLHHLFSQLQPQHGAGLYEAEFCLQSQGAAVRLDVSWQQRAYSAEPTGQSCAAGAGRSGFTVQSRWR
;
A
#
# COMPACT_ATOMS: atom_id res chain seq x y z
N MET A 1 59.97 11.04 -39.30
CA MET A 1 59.08 11.13 -38.13
C MET A 1 58.00 12.12 -38.51
N ASP A 2 56.85 11.62 -38.98
CA ASP A 2 55.72 12.50 -39.34
C ASP A 2 55.08 13.05 -38.07
N MET A 3 55.28 14.34 -37.82
CA MET A 3 54.57 15.09 -36.79
C MET A 3 53.12 15.29 -37.26
N ARG A 4 52.20 14.47 -36.75
CA ARG A 4 50.76 14.70 -36.93
C ARG A 4 50.35 15.99 -36.22
N LEU A 5 49.82 16.95 -36.98
CA LEU A 5 49.25 18.19 -36.46
C LEU A 5 47.96 17.88 -35.67
N GLN A 6 47.97 18.17 -34.37
CA GLN A 6 46.78 18.11 -33.54
C GLN A 6 45.77 19.15 -34.03
N HIS A 7 44.61 18.71 -34.50
CA HIS A 7 43.49 19.58 -34.82
C HIS A 7 42.76 19.89 -33.51
N GLY A 8 42.75 21.18 -33.11
CA GLY A 8 42.03 21.64 -31.92
C GLY A 8 40.52 21.61 -32.12
N PHE A 9 39.77 21.50 -31.01
CA PHE A 9 38.31 21.54 -31.01
C PHE A 9 37.78 22.93 -31.39
N SER A 10 36.74 22.98 -32.23
CA SER A 10 36.02 24.22 -32.53
C SER A 10 35.09 24.60 -31.39
N LEU A 11 34.89 25.91 -31.15
CA LEU A 11 33.93 26.42 -30.16
C LEU A 11 32.48 25.94 -30.46
N VAL A 12 32.16 25.74 -31.74
CA VAL A 12 30.88 25.17 -32.19
C VAL A 12 30.73 23.71 -31.77
N GLU A 13 31.81 22.94 -31.79
CA GLU A 13 31.81 21.52 -31.42
C GLU A 13 31.54 21.34 -29.91
N VAL A 14 32.12 22.21 -29.09
CA VAL A 14 31.84 22.25 -27.64
C VAL A 14 30.38 22.65 -27.37
N LEU A 15 29.82 23.61 -28.12
CA LEU A 15 28.41 24.00 -27.98
C LEU A 15 27.46 22.85 -28.34
N VAL A 16 27.72 22.14 -29.44
CA VAL A 16 26.89 21.01 -29.88
C VAL A 16 26.98 19.85 -28.90
N THR A 17 28.18 19.51 -28.39
CA THR A 17 28.35 18.46 -27.38
C THR A 17 27.61 18.78 -26.09
N LEU A 18 27.69 20.03 -25.61
CA LEU A 18 26.93 20.48 -24.44
C LEU A 18 25.42 20.46 -24.68
N LEU A 19 24.95 20.79 -25.89
CA LEU A 19 23.53 20.70 -26.25
C LEU A 19 23.03 19.25 -26.17
N VAL A 20 23.73 18.33 -26.84
CA VAL A 20 23.39 16.90 -26.83
C VAL A 20 23.41 16.34 -25.41
N LEU A 21 24.44 16.68 -24.62
CA LEU A 21 24.56 16.26 -23.22
C LEU A 21 23.38 16.74 -22.36
N LYS A 22 23.00 18.02 -22.49
CA LYS A 22 21.88 18.60 -21.74
C LYS A 22 20.56 17.92 -22.10
N VAL A 23 20.29 17.69 -23.38
CA VAL A 23 19.08 16.99 -23.82
C VAL A 23 19.06 15.55 -23.31
N GLY A 24 20.20 14.84 -23.38
CA GLY A 24 20.33 13.49 -22.83
C GLY A 24 20.06 13.43 -21.33
N LEU A 25 20.62 14.37 -20.56
CA LEU A 25 20.41 14.42 -19.10
C LEU A 25 18.95 14.69 -18.72
N LEU A 26 18.27 15.60 -19.42
CA LEU A 26 16.83 15.84 -19.22
C LEU A 26 15.99 14.59 -19.51
N GLY A 27 16.35 13.84 -20.55
CA GLY A 27 15.70 12.55 -20.85
C GLY A 27 15.85 11.54 -19.71
N ILE A 28 17.04 11.43 -19.11
CA ILE A 28 17.29 10.54 -17.97
C ILE A 28 16.47 10.98 -16.75
N LEU A 29 16.44 12.28 -16.43
CA LEU A 29 15.66 12.80 -15.30
C LEU A 29 14.17 12.52 -15.48
N ALA A 30 13.62 12.72 -16.68
CA ALA A 30 12.24 12.37 -16.99
C ALA A 30 11.97 10.87 -16.73
N ALA A 31 12.84 9.98 -17.22
CA ALA A 31 12.72 8.55 -16.98
C ALA A 31 12.81 8.19 -15.48
N GLN A 32 13.71 8.83 -14.72
CA GLN A 32 13.83 8.63 -13.27
C GLN A 32 12.54 8.98 -12.54
N THR A 33 11.86 10.08 -12.91
CA THR A 33 10.58 10.44 -12.26
C THR A 33 9.49 9.39 -12.49
N VAL A 34 9.43 8.80 -13.69
CA VAL A 34 8.48 7.73 -14.01
C VAL A 34 8.82 6.46 -13.23
N ALA A 35 10.11 6.09 -13.18
CA ALA A 35 10.56 4.94 -12.42
C ALA A 35 10.21 5.06 -10.93
N LEU A 36 10.42 6.24 -10.33
CA LEU A 36 10.05 6.50 -8.93
C LEU A 36 8.55 6.32 -8.68
N ARG A 37 7.69 6.79 -9.60
CA ARG A 37 6.23 6.58 -9.50
C ARG A 37 5.88 5.10 -9.53
N GLN A 38 6.46 4.33 -10.44
CA GLN A 38 6.23 2.88 -10.53
C GLN A 38 6.68 2.13 -9.27
N VAL A 39 7.84 2.49 -8.70
CA VAL A 39 8.33 1.89 -7.45
C VAL A 39 7.39 2.20 -6.29
N GLN A 40 6.86 3.42 -6.20
CA GLN A 40 5.90 3.79 -5.16
C GLN A 40 4.60 2.97 -5.28
N ASP A 41 4.04 2.86 -6.49
CA ASP A 41 2.82 2.09 -6.74
C ASP A 41 3.02 0.59 -6.40
N ALA A 42 4.18 0.02 -6.78
CA ALA A 42 4.53 -1.36 -6.47
C ALA A 42 4.71 -1.59 -4.95
N THR A 43 5.30 -0.61 -4.25
CA THR A 43 5.48 -0.67 -2.79
C THR A 43 4.13 -0.67 -2.08
N GLN A 44 3.22 0.23 -2.46
CA GLN A 44 1.86 0.27 -1.91
C GLN A 44 1.13 -1.05 -2.12
N ARG A 45 1.16 -1.58 -3.35
CA ARG A 45 0.54 -2.88 -3.64
C ARG A 45 1.12 -4.01 -2.77
N THR A 46 2.43 -4.04 -2.58
CA THR A 46 3.10 -5.04 -1.75
C THR A 46 2.67 -4.94 -0.29
N GLN A 47 2.60 -3.74 0.26
CA GLN A 47 2.11 -3.49 1.62
C GLN A 47 0.65 -3.91 1.79
N ALA A 48 -0.22 -3.53 0.86
CA ALA A 48 -1.63 -3.94 0.87
C ALA A 48 -1.77 -5.48 0.87
N VAL A 49 -0.98 -6.18 0.04
CA VAL A 49 -0.97 -7.64 -0.01
C VAL A 49 -0.50 -8.25 1.32
N ALA A 50 0.59 -7.74 1.90
CA ALA A 50 1.10 -8.23 3.18
C ALA A 50 0.07 -8.08 4.31
N LEU A 51 -0.57 -6.91 4.42
CA LEU A 51 -1.63 -6.64 5.39
C LEU A 51 -2.84 -7.55 5.19
N SER A 52 -3.23 -7.76 3.94
CA SER A 52 -4.35 -8.66 3.59
C SER A 52 -4.10 -10.09 4.04
N TYR A 53 -2.88 -10.60 3.82
CA TYR A 53 -2.52 -11.94 4.26
C TYR A 53 -2.50 -12.05 5.79
N GLY A 54 -1.98 -11.04 6.49
CA GLY A 54 -2.02 -10.98 7.95
C GLY A 54 -3.45 -11.06 8.48
N LEU A 55 -4.34 -10.22 7.94
CA LEU A 55 -5.76 -10.19 8.32
C LEU A 55 -6.46 -11.53 8.07
N LEU A 56 -6.29 -12.11 6.88
CA LEU A 56 -6.89 -13.41 6.55
C LEU A 56 -6.30 -14.56 7.37
N ASN A 57 -5.06 -14.45 7.85
CA ASN A 57 -4.44 -15.43 8.71
C ASN A 57 -5.02 -15.36 10.12
N GLU A 58 -5.14 -14.17 10.69
CA GLU A 58 -5.70 -13.97 12.03
C GLU A 58 -7.17 -14.38 12.10
N LEU A 59 -7.98 -14.01 11.10
CA LEU A 59 -9.36 -14.49 11.00
C LEU A 59 -9.39 -16.03 10.99
N ARG A 60 -8.42 -16.66 10.32
CA ARG A 60 -8.27 -18.12 10.24
C ARG A 60 -7.88 -18.76 11.55
N ALA A 61 -6.98 -18.12 12.29
CA ALA A 61 -6.54 -18.60 13.58
C ALA A 61 -7.62 -18.41 14.66
N ASN A 62 -8.39 -17.32 14.59
CA ASN A 62 -9.37 -16.98 15.61
C ASN A 62 -10.77 -16.71 15.01
N GLN A 63 -11.65 -17.70 15.15
CA GLN A 63 -13.02 -17.62 14.65
C GLN A 63 -13.88 -16.56 15.37
N SER A 64 -13.51 -16.14 16.58
CA SER A 64 -14.23 -15.05 17.28
C SER A 64 -14.12 -13.71 16.56
N LEU A 65 -13.11 -13.55 15.69
CA LEU A 65 -12.94 -12.36 14.84
C LEU A 65 -13.94 -12.30 13.67
N SER A 66 -14.76 -13.34 13.46
CA SER A 66 -15.80 -13.38 12.43
C SER A 66 -16.85 -12.27 12.58
N THR A 67 -16.98 -11.67 13.78
CA THR A 67 -17.80 -10.47 14.02
C THR A 67 -17.36 -9.25 13.22
N THR A 68 -16.11 -9.24 12.73
CA THR A 68 -15.55 -8.19 11.88
C THR A 68 -15.98 -8.35 10.42
N VAL A 69 -16.57 -9.49 10.04
CA VAL A 69 -17.12 -9.69 8.70
C VAL A 69 -18.36 -8.82 8.52
N GLY A 70 -18.38 -8.03 7.44
CA GLY A 70 -19.38 -7.00 7.17
C GLY A 70 -18.91 -5.59 7.54
N GLN A 71 -17.78 -5.46 8.25
CA GLN A 71 -17.22 -4.17 8.62
C GLN A 71 -16.33 -3.58 7.52
N ARG A 72 -16.34 -2.25 7.44
CA ARG A 72 -15.35 -1.48 6.71
C ARG A 72 -14.34 -0.92 7.70
N VAL A 73 -13.07 -1.21 7.45
CA VAL A 73 -11.95 -0.72 8.23
C VAL A 73 -11.16 0.28 7.42
N THR A 74 -10.91 1.44 8.01
CA THR A 74 -10.17 2.56 7.44
C THR A 74 -9.15 3.05 8.47
N ARG A 75 -8.29 3.99 8.08
CA ARG A 75 -7.37 4.66 9.01
C ARG A 75 -8.06 5.39 10.18
N TYR A 76 -9.35 5.66 10.06
CA TYR A 76 -10.16 6.38 11.05
C TYR A 76 -11.08 5.45 11.85
N THR A 77 -11.03 4.15 11.60
CA THR A 77 -11.81 3.18 12.38
C THR A 77 -11.29 3.17 13.81
N GLU A 78 -12.20 3.34 14.76
CA GLU A 78 -11.88 3.22 16.17
C GLU A 78 -11.42 1.79 16.45
N LEU A 79 -10.28 1.66 17.15
CA LEU A 79 -9.73 0.37 17.49
C LEU A 79 -10.33 -0.12 18.80
N PRO A 80 -10.58 -1.43 18.93
CA PRO A 80 -10.86 -2.02 20.23
C PRO A 80 -9.77 -1.65 21.24
N VAL A 81 -10.18 -1.41 22.48
CA VAL A 81 -9.24 -1.14 23.57
C VAL A 81 -8.48 -2.42 23.87
N ILE A 82 -7.16 -2.32 24.05
CA ILE A 82 -6.36 -3.49 24.45
C ILE A 82 -6.75 -3.83 25.90
N PRO A 83 -7.30 -5.03 26.16
CA PRO A 83 -7.63 -5.43 27.52
C PRO A 83 -6.34 -5.69 28.31
N VAL A 84 -6.34 -5.25 29.57
CA VAL A 84 -5.26 -5.56 30.51
C VAL A 84 -5.55 -6.92 31.12
N CYS A 85 -4.95 -7.97 30.58
CA CYS A 85 -4.94 -9.29 31.17
C CYS A 85 -3.49 -9.76 31.37
N THR A 86 -2.91 -9.31 32.48
CA THR A 86 -1.59 -9.71 32.96
C THR A 86 -1.72 -10.83 34.00
N PRO A 87 -0.71 -11.70 34.15
CA PRO A 87 -0.70 -12.68 35.24
C PRO A 87 -0.95 -12.01 36.60
N PRO A 88 -1.79 -12.58 37.48
CA PRO A 88 -2.38 -13.93 37.41
C PRO A 88 -3.73 -14.04 36.68
N THR A 89 -4.27 -12.94 36.13
CA THR A 89 -5.58 -12.92 35.46
C THR A 89 -5.44 -13.28 33.96
N PRO A 90 -5.91 -14.47 33.52
CA PRO A 90 -5.86 -14.85 32.11
C PRO A 90 -6.88 -14.05 31.28
N CYS A 91 -6.58 -13.79 30.00
CA CYS A 91 -7.53 -13.16 29.08
C CYS A 91 -8.68 -14.12 28.75
N SER A 92 -9.90 -13.60 28.65
CA SER A 92 -10.99 -14.31 27.99
C SER A 92 -10.74 -14.40 26.47
N ALA A 93 -11.44 -15.30 25.78
CA ALA A 93 -11.34 -15.42 24.32
C ALA A 93 -11.74 -14.13 23.59
N GLU A 94 -12.71 -13.40 24.14
CA GLU A 94 -13.18 -12.10 23.63
C GLU A 94 -12.11 -11.01 23.80
N GLN A 95 -11.49 -10.93 24.98
CA GLN A 95 -10.40 -10.01 25.25
C GLN A 95 -9.17 -10.25 24.35
N LEU A 96 -8.84 -11.52 24.11
CA LEU A 96 -7.75 -11.85 23.19
C LEU A 96 -8.08 -11.42 21.75
N ALA A 97 -9.33 -11.56 21.33
CA ALA A 97 -9.80 -11.13 20.02
C ALA A 97 -9.68 -9.60 19.84
N ASP A 98 -10.07 -8.83 20.85
CA ASP A 98 -9.94 -7.37 20.84
C ASP A 98 -8.47 -6.93 20.71
N ALA A 99 -7.57 -7.55 21.47
CA ALA A 99 -6.14 -7.29 21.37
C ALA A 99 -5.58 -7.59 19.97
N GLN A 100 -6.04 -8.69 19.35
CA GLN A 100 -5.63 -9.07 17.99
C GLN A 100 -6.13 -8.08 16.94
N LEU A 101 -7.41 -7.67 17.01
CA LEU A 101 -7.98 -6.64 16.11
C LEU A 101 -7.24 -5.32 16.26
N HIS A 102 -6.94 -4.93 17.51
CA HIS A 102 -6.16 -3.73 17.76
C HIS A 102 -4.81 -3.80 17.05
N HIS A 103 -4.05 -4.89 17.21
CA HIS A 103 -2.73 -5.04 16.59
C HIS A 103 -2.78 -5.08 15.05
N LEU A 104 -3.83 -5.69 14.47
CA LEU A 104 -4.04 -5.72 13.02
C LEU A 104 -4.31 -4.32 12.46
N PHE A 105 -5.26 -3.61 13.08
CA PHE A 105 -5.77 -2.35 12.53
C PHE A 105 -4.96 -1.14 12.97
N SER A 106 -4.14 -1.23 14.02
CA SER A 106 -3.16 -0.20 14.36
C SER A 106 -2.18 0.08 13.23
N GLN A 107 -1.88 -0.92 12.40
CA GLN A 107 -1.03 -0.77 11.22
C GLN A 107 -1.61 0.22 10.20
N LEU A 108 -2.95 0.34 10.14
CA LEU A 108 -3.65 1.27 9.25
C LEU A 108 -3.75 2.69 9.82
N GLN A 109 -3.47 2.87 11.11
CA GLN A 109 -3.64 4.16 11.76
C GLN A 109 -2.65 5.22 11.23
N PRO A 110 -3.02 6.51 11.31
CA PRO A 110 -2.16 7.61 10.87
C PRO A 110 -0.76 7.60 11.48
N GLN A 111 -0.63 7.12 12.73
CA GLN A 111 0.62 7.12 13.46
C GLN A 111 1.62 6.06 12.99
N HIS A 112 1.12 4.92 12.48
CA HIS A 112 1.96 3.79 12.08
C HIS A 112 2.23 3.76 10.57
N GLY A 113 1.48 4.54 9.79
CA GLY A 113 1.81 4.84 8.41
C GLY A 113 2.08 3.60 7.56
N ALA A 114 1.08 2.76 7.31
CA ALA A 114 1.14 1.58 6.43
C ALA A 114 1.68 1.83 5.00
N GLY A 115 2.10 3.04 4.65
CA GLY A 115 2.52 3.47 3.31
C GLY A 115 1.37 3.56 2.30
N LEU A 116 0.20 3.04 2.67
CA LEU A 116 -1.04 3.14 1.92
C LEU A 116 -1.74 4.48 2.21
N TYR A 117 -2.06 5.20 1.13
CA TYR A 117 -2.82 6.44 1.22
C TYR A 117 -4.31 6.13 1.18
N GLU A 118 -5.05 6.59 2.20
CA GLU A 118 -6.49 6.34 2.35
C GLU A 118 -6.92 4.88 2.12
N ALA A 119 -6.23 3.95 2.79
CA ALA A 119 -6.53 2.54 2.68
C ALA A 119 -7.90 2.21 3.29
N GLU A 120 -8.63 1.34 2.60
CA GLU A 120 -9.89 0.75 3.06
C GLU A 120 -9.83 -0.77 2.88
N PHE A 121 -10.26 -1.48 3.91
CA PHE A 121 -10.38 -2.94 3.96
C PHE A 121 -11.83 -3.28 4.28
N CYS A 122 -12.51 -4.00 3.39
CA CYS A 122 -13.86 -4.47 3.61
C CYS A 122 -13.88 -5.98 3.66
N LEU A 123 -14.46 -6.51 4.72
CA LEU A 123 -14.67 -7.94 4.86
C LEU A 123 -16.13 -8.22 4.56
N GLN A 124 -16.39 -9.18 3.68
CA GLN A 124 -17.74 -9.57 3.29
C GLN A 124 -17.88 -11.09 3.41
N SER A 125 -19.02 -11.52 3.95
CA SER A 125 -19.38 -12.95 3.95
C SER A 125 -19.94 -13.34 2.59
N GLN A 126 -19.44 -14.42 2.01
CA GLN A 126 -19.92 -14.98 0.75
C GLN A 126 -20.21 -16.48 0.91
N GLY A 127 -21.27 -16.80 1.65
CA GLY A 127 -21.62 -18.18 2.00
C GLY A 127 -20.59 -18.77 2.97
N ALA A 128 -19.94 -19.86 2.56
CA ALA A 128 -18.84 -20.48 3.32
C ALA A 128 -17.45 -19.85 3.06
N ALA A 129 -17.39 -18.77 2.30
CA ALA A 129 -16.17 -18.03 2.00
C ALA A 129 -16.21 -16.63 2.61
N VAL A 130 -15.03 -16.09 2.93
CA VAL A 130 -14.87 -14.66 3.25
C VAL A 130 -14.17 -13.99 2.07
N ARG A 131 -14.76 -12.88 1.63
CA ARG A 131 -14.19 -11.97 0.65
C ARG A 131 -13.57 -10.78 1.39
N LEU A 132 -12.33 -10.49 1.08
CA LEU A 132 -11.62 -9.31 1.53
C LEU A 132 -11.37 -8.41 0.33
N ASP A 133 -11.98 -7.23 0.33
CA ASP A 133 -11.75 -6.17 -0.65
C ASP A 133 -10.81 -5.13 -0.05
N VAL A 134 -9.70 -4.88 -0.73
CA VAL A 134 -8.69 -3.91 -0.29
C VAL A 134 -8.51 -2.86 -1.35
N SER A 135 -8.61 -1.59 -0.95
CA SER A 135 -8.39 -0.46 -1.85
C SER A 135 -7.59 0.65 -1.18
N TRP A 136 -6.85 1.41 -1.98
CA TRP A 136 -6.10 2.59 -1.54
C TRP A 136 -6.09 3.64 -2.65
N GLN A 137 -5.95 4.89 -2.27
CA GLN A 137 -5.92 6.00 -3.22
C GLN A 137 -4.56 6.08 -3.92
N GLN A 138 -4.59 6.25 -5.25
CA GLN A 138 -3.41 6.53 -6.05
C GLN A 138 -3.01 7.98 -5.86
N ARG A 139 -1.72 8.24 -5.58
CA ARG A 139 -1.21 9.61 -5.36
C ARG A 139 -1.49 10.56 -6.54
N ALA A 140 -1.56 10.03 -7.76
CA ALA A 140 -1.84 10.82 -8.96
C ALA A 140 -3.29 11.33 -9.06
N TYR A 141 -4.20 10.88 -8.17
CA TYR A 141 -5.62 11.18 -8.26
C TYR A 141 -6.21 11.59 -6.90
N SER A 142 -6.67 12.83 -6.79
CA SER A 142 -7.18 13.41 -5.55
C SER A 142 -8.71 13.58 -5.51
N ALA A 143 -9.47 13.01 -6.46
CA ALA A 143 -10.92 13.16 -6.43
C ALA A 143 -11.56 12.22 -5.40
N GLU A 144 -12.57 12.71 -4.68
CA GLU A 144 -13.35 11.92 -3.72
C GLU A 144 -14.11 10.78 -4.42
N PRO A 145 -14.05 9.55 -3.89
CA PRO A 145 -14.76 8.42 -4.47
C PRO A 145 -16.27 8.60 -4.37
N THR A 146 -16.96 8.54 -5.51
CA THR A 146 -18.43 8.54 -5.63
C THR A 146 -18.94 7.10 -5.68
N GLY A 147 -19.22 6.48 -4.54
CA GLY A 147 -19.88 5.17 -4.47
C GLY A 147 -19.32 4.19 -3.42
N GLN A 148 -20.11 3.15 -3.11
CA GLN A 148 -19.94 2.22 -2.01
C GLN A 148 -18.51 1.66 -1.86
N SER A 149 -18.03 1.81 -0.63
CA SER A 149 -16.64 1.74 -0.18
C SER A 149 -15.97 0.38 -0.36
N CYS A 150 -14.64 0.43 -0.52
CA CYS A 150 -13.69 -0.63 -0.87
C CYS A 150 -13.60 -1.08 -2.34
N ALA A 151 -14.45 -0.57 -3.25
CA ALA A 151 -14.28 -0.85 -4.68
C ALA A 151 -13.03 -0.16 -5.25
N ALA A 152 -12.27 -0.88 -6.08
CA ALA A 152 -11.31 -0.26 -6.97
C ALA A 152 -12.05 0.58 -8.03
N GLY A 153 -11.49 1.71 -8.42
CA GLY A 153 -12.18 2.66 -9.29
C GLY A 153 -11.30 3.83 -9.71
N ALA A 154 -11.93 4.88 -10.24
CA ALA A 154 -11.21 6.09 -10.63
C ALA A 154 -10.40 6.66 -9.45
N GLY A 155 -9.08 6.59 -9.55
CA GLY A 155 -8.15 7.05 -8.51
C GLY A 155 -7.93 6.13 -7.33
N ARG A 156 -8.53 4.94 -7.32
CA ARG A 156 -8.30 3.93 -6.29
C ARG A 156 -7.82 2.63 -6.91
N SER A 157 -6.63 2.22 -6.51
CA SER A 157 -6.13 0.87 -6.76
C SER A 157 -6.75 -0.07 -5.74
N GLY A 158 -6.98 -1.32 -6.13
CA GLY A 158 -7.46 -2.31 -5.20
C GLY A 158 -7.43 -3.72 -5.77
N PHE A 159 -7.66 -4.69 -4.90
CA PHE A 159 -7.81 -6.09 -5.26
C PHE A 159 -8.75 -6.78 -4.27
N THR A 160 -9.28 -7.91 -4.71
CA THR A 160 -10.15 -8.76 -3.92
C THR A 160 -9.47 -10.10 -3.66
N VAL A 161 -9.48 -10.56 -2.42
CA VAL A 161 -9.03 -11.89 -2.02
C VAL A 161 -10.22 -12.67 -1.50
N GLN A 162 -10.37 -13.92 -1.92
CA GLN A 162 -11.38 -14.82 -1.39
C GLN A 162 -10.69 -15.97 -0.67
N SER A 163 -11.07 -16.21 0.58
CA SER A 163 -10.67 -17.39 1.35
C SER A 163 -11.89 -18.26 1.63
N ARG A 164 -11.72 -19.59 1.50
CA ARG A 164 -12.73 -20.57 1.94
C ARG A 164 -12.31 -21.13 3.30
N TRP A 165 -13.24 -21.14 4.24
CA TRP A 165 -13.10 -21.87 5.50
C TRP A 165 -13.33 -23.34 5.18
N ARG A 166 -12.29 -24.17 5.32
CA ARG A 166 -12.43 -25.63 5.23
C ARG A 166 -12.83 -26.18 6.58
#